data_AF-A0A356TA08-F1
#
_entry.id   AF-A0A356TA08-F1
#
_cell.length_a   1.000
_cell.length_b   1.000
_cell.length_c   1.000
_cell.angle_alpha   90.00
_cell.angle_beta   90.00
_cell.angle_gamma   90.00
#
_symmetry.space_group_name_H-M   'P 1'
#
loop_
_entity.id
_entity.type
_entity.pdbx_description
1 polymer ?
#
loop_
_entity_poly.entity_id
_entity_poly.type
_entity_poly.pdbx_seq_one_letter_code
_entity_poly.pdbx_strand_id
1 'polypeptide(L)'
;MGTPRLRAYPRGVSPAPISIDDALTLAREGTEKAFCDRLGFGALVGTPPVSEEERSWSYHTVALRGTFSRAAPGIDLKTSWVYPLTKVQPRFAGTLLVGRAQSNDVCIDHESISKLHARIRMDGDAMHISDAGSKNGIELDYTPLKGERELKDGAMVRLGHYTFQFHRPASLYRMLKAV
;
A
#
# COMPACT_ATOMS: atom_id res chain seq x y z
N MET A 1 -4.41 23.01 26.58
CA MET A 1 -4.02 22.76 25.18
C MET A 1 -3.78 21.26 25.01
N GLY A 2 -4.80 20.53 24.57
CA GLY A 2 -4.76 19.07 24.46
C GLY A 2 -4.20 18.65 23.11
N THR A 3 -3.24 17.73 23.12
CA THR A 3 -2.86 16.97 21.92
C THR A 3 -4.11 16.34 21.30
N PRO A 4 -4.33 16.41 19.98
CA PRO A 4 -5.39 15.65 19.35
C PRO A 4 -5.11 14.17 19.61
N ARG A 5 -5.98 13.49 20.35
CA ARG A 5 -5.90 12.04 20.51
C ARG A 5 -6.16 11.43 19.14
N LEU A 6 -5.09 10.94 18.52
CA LEU A 6 -5.22 10.01 17.41
C LEU A 6 -6.14 8.89 17.86
N ARG A 7 -7.16 8.59 17.03
CA ARG A 7 -8.07 7.47 17.28
C ARG A 7 -7.18 6.24 17.47
N ALA A 8 -7.05 5.80 18.71
CA ALA A 8 -6.15 4.71 19.06
C ALA A 8 -6.67 3.46 18.36
N TYR A 9 -6.02 3.06 17.28
CA TYR A 9 -6.19 1.70 16.79
C TYR A 9 -5.85 0.76 17.96
N PRO A 10 -6.69 -0.23 18.27
CA PRO A 10 -6.36 -1.20 19.31
C PRO A 10 -4.99 -1.78 18.96
N ARG A 11 -4.03 -1.70 19.90
CA ARG A 11 -2.66 -2.19 19.68
C ARG A 11 -2.73 -3.62 19.15
N GLY A 12 -1.91 -3.93 18.14
CA GLY A 12 -1.84 -5.26 17.55
C GLY A 12 -2.81 -5.55 16.40
N VAL A 13 -3.71 -4.62 16.03
CA VAL A 13 -4.57 -4.78 14.85
C VAL A 13 -4.17 -3.79 13.75
N SER A 14 -3.87 -4.32 12.56
CA SER A 14 -3.63 -3.51 11.35
C SER A 14 -4.80 -2.56 11.12
N PRO A 15 -4.57 -1.28 10.78
CA PRO A 15 -5.62 -0.42 10.27
C PRO A 15 -6.33 -1.08 9.09
N ALA A 16 -7.66 -0.98 9.06
CA ALA A 16 -8.41 -1.33 7.87
C ALA A 16 -7.99 -0.40 6.71
N PRO A 17 -7.90 -0.92 5.46
CA PRO A 17 -7.73 -0.07 4.31
C PRO A 17 -8.93 0.86 4.18
N ILE A 18 -8.71 2.06 3.64
CA ILE A 18 -9.76 3.03 3.35
C ILE A 18 -9.99 3.08 1.84
N SER A 19 -11.23 3.30 1.41
CA SER A 19 -11.51 3.53 0.00
C SER A 19 -10.83 4.82 -0.47
N ILE A 20 -10.53 4.92 -1.76
CA ILE A 20 -9.97 6.15 -2.31
C ILE A 20 -10.95 7.33 -2.21
N ASP A 21 -12.25 7.09 -2.27
CA ASP A 21 -13.31 8.10 -2.05
C ASP A 21 -13.29 8.63 -0.61
N ASP A 22 -13.14 7.74 0.38
CA ASP A 22 -12.97 8.16 1.78
C ASP A 22 -11.67 8.95 1.97
N ALA A 23 -10.58 8.51 1.32
CA ALA A 23 -9.30 9.23 1.38
C ALA A 23 -9.40 10.62 0.75
N LEU A 24 -10.12 10.77 -0.38
CA LEU A 24 -10.43 12.05 -1.01
C LEU A 24 -11.24 12.95 -0.06
N THR A 25 -12.27 12.41 0.57
CA THR A 25 -13.12 13.12 1.53
C THR A 25 -12.29 13.63 2.71
N LEU A 26 -11.47 12.75 3.31
CA LEU A 26 -10.55 13.10 4.39
C LEU A 26 -9.55 14.18 4.00
N ALA A 27 -9.02 14.12 2.77
CA ALA A 27 -8.08 15.12 2.27
C ALA A 27 -8.76 16.48 2.08
N ARG A 28 -9.98 16.51 1.52
CA ARG A 28 -10.73 17.75 1.22
C ARG A 28 -11.20 18.47 2.48
N GLU A 29 -11.81 17.73 3.40
CA GLU A 29 -12.43 18.27 4.61
C GLU A 29 -11.44 18.43 5.77
N GLY A 30 -10.32 17.70 5.73
CA GLY A 30 -9.32 17.65 6.79
C GLY A 30 -8.09 18.53 6.57
N THR A 31 -7.25 18.56 7.62
CA THR A 31 -5.91 19.18 7.57
C THR A 31 -4.86 18.16 7.12
N GLU A 32 -3.78 18.65 6.51
CA GLU A 32 -2.62 17.81 6.13
C GLU A 32 -2.11 17.01 7.32
N LYS A 33 -2.06 17.63 8.51
CA LYS A 33 -1.61 16.96 9.74
C LYS A 33 -2.50 15.77 10.11
N ALA A 34 -3.82 15.94 10.13
CA ALA A 34 -4.74 14.87 10.48
C ALA A 34 -4.67 13.71 9.47
N PHE A 35 -4.48 14.02 8.18
CA PHE A 35 -4.29 13.03 7.13
C PHE A 35 -2.96 12.28 7.28
N CYS A 36 -1.88 12.99 7.57
CA CYS A 36 -0.57 12.38 7.81
C CYS A 36 -0.60 11.45 9.03
N ASP A 37 -1.18 11.91 10.14
CA ASP A 37 -1.26 11.11 11.35
C ASP A 37 -2.13 9.83 11.14
N ARG A 38 -3.09 9.88 10.20
CA ARG A 38 -3.93 8.74 9.83
C ARG A 38 -3.18 7.67 9.04
N LEU A 39 -2.27 8.08 8.15
CA LEU A 39 -1.51 7.17 7.29
C LEU A 39 -0.19 6.68 7.92
N GLY A 40 0.29 7.34 8.97
CA GLY A 40 1.53 6.96 9.64
C GLY A 40 2.75 7.26 8.77
N PHE A 41 3.48 6.23 8.37
CA PHE A 41 4.72 6.36 7.59
C PHE A 41 4.48 6.54 6.08
N GLY A 42 3.27 6.26 5.60
CA GLY A 42 2.92 6.32 4.18
C GLY A 42 1.68 5.52 3.86
N ALA A 43 1.43 5.29 2.58
CA ALA A 43 0.37 4.40 2.14
C ALA A 43 0.80 3.60 0.91
N LEU A 44 0.28 2.37 0.82
CA LEU A 44 0.21 1.64 -0.44
C LEU A 44 -1.17 1.89 -1.03
N VAL A 45 -1.23 2.43 -2.23
CA VAL A 45 -2.47 2.72 -2.93
C VAL A 45 -2.59 1.81 -4.14
N GLY A 46 -3.64 1.00 -4.22
CA GLY A 46 -3.78 0.06 -5.34
C GLY A 46 -5.20 -0.44 -5.52
N THR A 47 -5.51 -0.88 -6.74
CA THR A 47 -6.78 -1.50 -7.09
C THR A 47 -6.70 -3.01 -6.84
N PRO A 48 -7.69 -3.62 -6.17
CA PRO A 48 -7.78 -5.06 -6.04
C PRO A 48 -7.70 -5.75 -7.41
N PRO A 49 -6.92 -6.84 -7.54
CA PRO A 49 -6.96 -7.62 -8.76
C PRO A 49 -8.37 -8.17 -8.95
N VAL A 50 -8.90 -8.02 -10.17
CA VAL A 50 -10.12 -8.72 -10.60
C VAL A 50 -9.97 -10.24 -10.37
N SER A 51 -11.05 -10.90 -9.96
CA SER A 51 -11.04 -12.32 -9.58
C SER A 51 -10.59 -13.22 -10.74
N GLU A 52 -10.12 -14.44 -10.43
CA GLU A 52 -9.71 -15.40 -11.46
C GLU A 52 -10.87 -15.81 -12.41
N GLU A 53 -12.12 -15.78 -11.93
CA GLU A 53 -13.31 -16.05 -12.74
C GLU A 53 -13.56 -14.98 -13.81
N GLU A 54 -13.34 -13.70 -13.51
CA GLU A 54 -13.40 -12.61 -14.51
C GLU A 54 -12.20 -12.63 -15.47
N ARG A 55 -11.04 -13.10 -14.99
CA ARG A 55 -9.88 -13.38 -15.85
C ARG A 55 -10.18 -14.53 -16.83
N SER A 56 -10.96 -15.53 -16.43
CA SER A 56 -11.31 -16.71 -17.25
C SER A 56 -12.03 -16.35 -18.56
N TRP A 57 -13.01 -15.44 -18.48
CA TRP A 57 -13.72 -14.91 -19.66
C TRP A 57 -12.86 -13.99 -20.53
N SER A 58 -11.72 -13.55 -20.00
CA SER A 58 -10.76 -12.67 -20.69
C SER A 58 -9.66 -13.44 -21.44
N TYR A 59 -9.58 -14.78 -21.32
CA TYR A 59 -8.52 -15.58 -21.96
C TYR A 59 -8.77 -15.98 -23.43
N HIS A 60 -9.88 -15.57 -24.04
CA HIS A 60 -10.09 -15.76 -25.49
C HIS A 60 -9.33 -14.75 -26.38
N THR A 61 -8.30 -14.07 -25.87
CA THR A 61 -7.30 -13.38 -26.72
C THR A 61 -5.92 -13.29 -26.06
N VAL A 62 -5.19 -14.41 -25.99
CA VAL A 62 -3.74 -14.41 -25.69
C VAL A 62 -2.98 -13.89 -26.90
N ALA A 63 -3.12 -12.59 -27.16
CA ALA A 63 -2.31 -11.82 -28.12
C ALA A 63 -2.38 -10.31 -27.82
N LEU A 64 -2.27 -9.92 -26.56
CA LEU A 64 -1.86 -8.55 -26.20
C LEU A 64 -0.70 -8.62 -25.22
N ARG A 65 0.51 -8.67 -25.79
CA ARG A 65 1.57 -7.80 -25.28
C ARG A 65 0.97 -6.40 -25.17
N GLY A 66 0.82 -5.90 -23.95
CA GLY A 66 0.54 -4.48 -23.70
C GLY A 66 -0.95 -4.12 -23.64
N THR A 67 -1.55 -4.33 -22.47
CA THR A 67 -2.68 -3.55 -21.92
C THR A 67 -2.89 -3.90 -20.43
N PHE A 68 -1.84 -3.93 -19.60
CA PHE A 68 -1.82 -2.82 -18.63
C PHE A 68 -1.94 -1.54 -19.43
N SER A 69 -3.14 -0.95 -19.42
CA SER A 69 -3.37 0.33 -20.04
C SER A 69 -2.18 1.21 -19.68
N ARG A 70 -1.56 1.75 -20.73
CA ARG A 70 -0.69 2.92 -20.70
C ARG A 70 -1.49 4.16 -20.24
N ALA A 71 -2.41 3.97 -19.29
CA ALA A 71 -2.93 5.01 -18.44
C ALA A 71 -1.75 5.47 -17.60
N ALA A 72 -1.62 6.78 -17.49
CA ALA A 72 -0.52 7.44 -16.79
C ALA A 72 -0.19 6.78 -15.44
N PRO A 73 1.04 6.93 -14.92
CA PRO A 73 1.29 6.69 -13.49
C PRO A 73 0.26 7.51 -12.71
N GLY A 74 -0.71 6.82 -12.10
CA GLY A 74 -1.89 7.45 -11.56
C GLY A 74 -2.76 6.44 -10.84
N ILE A 75 -3.14 6.80 -9.62
CA ILE A 75 -4.08 6.05 -8.79
C ILE A 75 -5.45 6.08 -9.48
N ASP A 76 -6.09 4.92 -9.65
CA ASP A 76 -7.50 4.88 -10.06
C ASP A 76 -8.36 5.40 -8.91
N LEU A 77 -8.86 6.62 -9.06
CA LEU A 77 -9.64 7.34 -8.05
C LEU A 77 -11.05 6.79 -7.83
N LYS A 78 -11.44 5.70 -8.49
CA LYS A 78 -12.74 5.04 -8.28
C LYS A 78 -12.64 3.68 -7.59
N THR A 79 -11.57 2.94 -7.88
CA THR A 79 -11.47 1.53 -7.49
C THR A 79 -10.30 1.24 -6.55
N SER A 80 -9.43 2.23 -6.33
CA SER A 80 -8.27 2.04 -5.46
C SER A 80 -8.64 2.00 -3.99
N TRP A 81 -7.82 1.27 -3.25
CA TRP A 81 -7.81 1.25 -1.79
C TRP A 81 -6.50 1.81 -1.29
N VAL A 82 -6.54 2.52 -0.18
CA VAL A 82 -5.39 3.11 0.51
C VAL A 82 -5.12 2.28 1.76
N TYR A 83 -3.95 1.65 1.81
CA TYR A 83 -3.47 0.85 2.92
C TYR A 83 -2.48 1.67 3.75
N PRO A 84 -2.86 2.14 4.96
CA PRO A 84 -1.98 2.91 5.83
C PRO A 84 -0.75 2.09 6.25
N LEU A 85 0.42 2.71 6.18
CA LEU A 85 1.66 2.15 6.71
C LEU A 85 1.86 2.59 8.15
N THR A 86 1.09 2.00 9.07
CA THR A 86 1.14 2.34 10.49
C THR A 86 1.77 1.20 11.29
N LYS A 87 2.74 1.51 12.16
CA LYS A 87 3.29 0.52 13.09
C LYS A 87 2.26 0.22 14.19
N VAL A 88 1.80 -1.03 14.27
CA VAL A 88 0.81 -1.48 15.28
C VAL A 88 1.27 -2.69 16.06
N GLN A 89 2.23 -3.46 15.53
CA GLN A 89 2.82 -4.61 16.21
C GLN A 89 3.98 -4.15 17.10
N PRO A 90 4.14 -4.69 18.33
CA PRO A 90 5.22 -4.28 19.24
C PRO A 90 6.60 -4.81 18.83
N ARG A 91 6.64 -5.84 17.99
CA ARG A 91 7.87 -6.47 17.49
C ARG A 91 8.49 -5.64 16.35
N PHE A 92 9.83 -5.67 16.30
CA PHE A 92 10.64 -5.00 15.27
C PHE A 92 10.31 -3.50 15.13
N ALA A 93 10.62 -2.69 16.14
CA ALA A 93 10.22 -1.28 16.20
C ALA A 93 10.60 -0.46 14.96
N GLY A 94 11.73 -0.77 14.31
CA GLY A 94 12.20 -0.12 13.08
C GLY A 94 11.72 -0.77 11.78
N THR A 95 10.75 -1.68 11.82
CA THR A 95 10.32 -2.45 10.64
C THR A 95 8.82 -2.67 10.62
N LEU A 96 8.18 -2.25 9.54
CA LEU A 96 6.79 -2.60 9.23
C LEU A 96 6.74 -3.97 8.58
N LEU A 97 5.84 -4.81 9.09
CA LEU A 97 5.54 -6.11 8.50
C LEU A 97 4.33 -5.97 7.57
N VAL A 98 4.43 -6.51 6.36
CA VAL A 98 3.36 -6.48 5.35
C VAL A 98 3.05 -7.90 4.90
N GLY A 99 1.77 -8.25 4.84
CA GLY A 99 1.32 -9.55 4.33
C GLY A 99 -0.14 -9.81 4.63
N ARG A 100 -0.61 -11.02 4.31
CA ARG A 100 -2.02 -11.38 4.48
C ARG A 100 -2.45 -11.64 5.93
N ALA A 101 -1.51 -12.00 6.81
CA ALA A 101 -1.87 -12.27 8.20
C ALA A 101 -2.20 -10.97 8.94
N GLN A 102 -3.27 -10.98 9.74
CA GLN A 102 -3.65 -9.85 10.60
C GLN A 102 -2.61 -9.52 11.69
N SER A 103 -1.65 -10.41 11.93
CA SER A 103 -0.52 -10.20 12.83
C SER A 103 0.58 -9.32 12.25
N ASN A 104 0.42 -8.81 11.02
CA ASN A 104 1.30 -7.83 10.40
C ASN A 104 0.91 -6.40 10.78
N ASP A 105 1.77 -5.44 10.46
CA ASP A 105 1.46 -4.02 10.61
C ASP A 105 0.49 -3.56 9.52
N VAL A 106 0.62 -4.14 8.32
CA VAL A 106 -0.23 -3.89 7.16
C VAL A 106 -0.79 -5.22 6.65
N CYS A 107 -2.09 -5.39 6.82
CA CYS A 107 -2.82 -6.58 6.39
C CYS A 107 -3.40 -6.37 5.00
N ILE A 108 -2.97 -7.19 4.03
CA ILE A 108 -3.52 -7.22 2.68
C ILE A 108 -4.13 -8.59 2.45
N ASP A 109 -5.45 -8.70 2.65
CA ASP A 109 -6.16 -9.96 2.63
C ASP A 109 -6.40 -10.47 1.20
N HIS A 110 -5.37 -11.10 0.63
CA HIS A 110 -5.44 -11.68 -0.71
C HIS A 110 -4.59 -12.95 -0.80
N GLU A 111 -5.11 -14.01 -1.42
CA GLU A 111 -4.48 -15.34 -1.43
C GLU A 111 -3.07 -15.38 -2.04
N SER A 112 -2.83 -14.53 -3.05
CA SER A 112 -1.51 -14.40 -3.70
C SER A 112 -0.48 -13.69 -2.81
N ILE A 113 -0.89 -13.17 -1.65
CA ILE A 113 -0.03 -12.54 -0.66
C ILE A 113 0.25 -13.54 0.47
N SER A 114 1.52 -13.66 0.79
CA SER A 114 2.03 -14.58 1.82
C SER A 114 1.67 -14.07 3.21
N LYS A 115 1.60 -14.97 4.19
CA LYS A 115 1.28 -14.62 5.59
C LYS A 115 2.16 -13.47 6.09
N LEU A 116 3.47 -13.55 5.84
CA LEU A 116 4.40 -12.43 5.88
C LEU A 116 5.04 -12.37 4.48
N HIS A 117 4.93 -11.24 3.81
CA HIS A 117 5.31 -11.12 2.39
C HIS A 117 6.46 -10.12 2.20
N ALA A 118 6.37 -8.95 2.84
CA ALA A 118 7.41 -7.93 2.77
C ALA A 118 7.77 -7.40 4.16
N ARG A 119 8.98 -6.85 4.27
CA ARG A 119 9.42 -6.03 5.39
C ARG A 119 9.78 -4.65 4.85
N ILE A 120 9.33 -3.61 5.54
CA ILE A 120 9.73 -2.23 5.24
C ILE A 120 10.50 -1.69 6.44
N ARG A 121 11.81 -1.56 6.30
CA ARG A 121 12.70 -1.01 7.33
C ARG A 121 12.68 0.51 7.24
N MET A 122 12.60 1.16 8.40
CA MET A 122 12.68 2.60 8.56
C MET A 122 14.11 2.97 8.95
N ASP A 123 14.72 3.88 8.21
CA ASP A 123 16.10 4.35 8.42
C ASP A 123 16.11 5.88 8.35
N GLY A 124 15.89 6.53 9.49
CA GLY A 124 15.59 7.96 9.54
C GLY A 124 14.34 8.27 8.71
N ASP A 125 14.50 9.16 7.73
CA ASP A 125 13.44 9.50 6.78
C ASP A 125 13.35 8.52 5.61
N ALA A 126 14.33 7.65 5.40
CA ALA A 126 14.32 6.67 4.31
C ALA A 126 13.53 5.41 4.70
N MET A 127 12.90 4.80 3.70
CA MET A 127 12.21 3.52 3.84
C MET A 127 12.82 2.54 2.86
N HIS A 128 13.02 1.31 3.30
CA HIS A 128 13.61 0.26 2.49
C HIS A 128 12.74 -0.98 2.51
N ILE A 129 12.38 -1.50 1.34
CA ILE A 129 11.57 -2.70 1.18
C ILE A 129 12.45 -3.92 0.91
N SER A 130 12.11 -5.05 1.51
CA SER A 130 12.74 -6.36 1.28
C SER A 130 11.69 -7.47 1.27
N ASP A 131 11.96 -8.52 0.49
CA ASP A 131 11.13 -9.72 0.47
C ASP A 131 11.34 -10.57 1.73
N ALA A 132 10.25 -11.12 2.27
CA ALA A 132 10.27 -11.89 3.51
C ALA A 132 10.32 -13.42 3.29
N GLY A 133 10.75 -13.87 2.12
CA GLY A 133 10.63 -15.26 1.67
C GLY A 133 9.24 -15.55 1.11
N SER A 134 8.68 -14.60 0.35
CA SER A 134 7.32 -14.72 -0.16
C SER A 134 7.21 -15.74 -1.30
N LYS A 135 6.01 -16.30 -1.49
CA LYS A 135 5.76 -17.31 -2.54
C LYS A 135 5.88 -16.73 -3.96
N ASN A 136 5.39 -15.51 -4.15
CA ASN A 136 5.24 -14.89 -5.47
C ASN A 136 6.27 -13.78 -5.73
N GLY A 137 7.12 -13.48 -4.74
CA GLY A 137 8.11 -12.41 -4.80
C GLY A 137 7.50 -11.00 -4.76
N ILE A 138 8.40 -10.03 -4.79
CA ILE A 138 8.09 -8.60 -4.88
C ILE A 138 8.71 -8.07 -6.17
N GLU A 139 7.98 -7.23 -6.89
CA GLU A 139 8.59 -6.33 -7.88
C GLU A 139 8.49 -4.89 -7.38
N LEU A 140 9.56 -4.14 -7.59
CA LEU A 140 9.61 -2.72 -7.31
C LEU A 140 10.04 -2.02 -8.60
N ASP A 141 9.25 -1.06 -9.05
CA ASP A 141 9.38 -0.34 -10.33
C ASP A 141 9.55 -1.31 -11.50
N TYR A 142 8.61 -2.25 -11.61
CA TYR A 142 8.53 -3.26 -12.69
C TYR A 142 9.73 -4.22 -12.76
N THR A 143 10.58 -4.23 -11.72
CA THR A 143 11.77 -5.07 -11.66
C THR A 143 11.73 -5.94 -10.42
N PRO A 144 12.00 -7.27 -10.53
CA PRO A 144 12.09 -8.15 -9.37
C PRO A 144 13.01 -7.60 -8.28
N LEU A 145 12.51 -7.58 -7.06
CA LEU A 145 13.24 -7.10 -5.90
C LEU A 145 14.32 -8.12 -5.52
N LYS A 146 15.58 -7.67 -5.45
CA LYS A 146 16.70 -8.46 -4.96
C LYS A 146 17.28 -7.76 -3.75
N GLY A 147 17.38 -8.47 -2.63
CA GLY A 147 17.80 -7.91 -1.36
C GLY A 147 16.86 -6.79 -0.88
N GLU A 148 17.45 -5.78 -0.25
CA GLU A 148 16.76 -4.60 0.23
C GLU A 148 16.98 -3.43 -0.74
N ARG A 149 15.90 -2.70 -1.07
CA ARG A 149 15.99 -1.48 -1.90
C ARG A 149 15.19 -0.35 -1.29
N GLU A 150 15.61 0.88 -1.55
CA GLU A 150 14.89 2.08 -1.13
C GLU A 150 13.49 2.14 -1.76
N LEU A 151 12.48 2.43 -0.94
CA LEU A 151 11.09 2.62 -1.33
C LEU A 151 10.82 4.13 -1.43
N LYS A 152 10.91 4.66 -2.65
CA LYS A 152 10.75 6.08 -2.96
C LYS A 152 9.29 6.45 -3.17
N ASP A 153 8.93 7.67 -2.82
CA ASP A 153 7.61 8.23 -3.11
C ASP A 153 7.24 8.07 -4.59
N GLY A 154 6.03 7.58 -4.88
CA GLY A 154 5.55 7.27 -6.22
C GLY A 154 5.98 5.91 -6.78
N ALA A 155 6.81 5.14 -6.07
CA ALA A 155 7.31 3.84 -6.55
C ALA A 155 6.20 2.80 -6.72
N MET A 156 6.35 1.95 -7.73
CA MET A 156 5.38 0.90 -8.03
C MET A 156 5.79 -0.41 -7.35
N VAL A 157 4.96 -0.93 -6.46
CA VAL A 157 5.21 -2.14 -5.67
C VAL A 157 4.20 -3.22 -6.05
N ARG A 158 4.67 -4.33 -6.64
CA ARG A 158 3.85 -5.51 -6.88
C ARG A 158 4.10 -6.55 -5.80
N LEU A 159 3.03 -6.96 -5.11
CA LEU A 159 3.02 -8.03 -4.10
C LEU A 159 2.05 -9.12 -4.57
N GLY A 160 2.57 -10.28 -4.97
CA GLY A 160 1.73 -11.30 -5.61
C GLY A 160 1.02 -10.77 -6.86
N HIS A 161 -0.31 -10.84 -6.88
CA HIS A 161 -1.14 -10.36 -8.00
C HIS A 161 -1.60 -8.91 -7.84
N TYR A 162 -1.21 -8.26 -6.74
CA TYR A 162 -1.65 -6.92 -6.38
C TYR A 162 -0.56 -5.91 -6.73
N THR A 163 -0.94 -4.81 -7.38
CA THR A 163 -0.02 -3.72 -7.71
C THR A 163 -0.42 -2.47 -6.94
N PHE A 164 0.55 -1.85 -6.28
CA PHE A 164 0.39 -0.66 -5.48
C PHE A 164 1.32 0.44 -5.96
N GLN A 165 0.92 1.68 -5.80
CA GLN A 165 1.83 2.81 -5.77
C GLN A 165 2.06 3.22 -4.31
N PHE A 166 3.32 3.33 -3.91
CA PHE A 166 3.68 3.85 -2.61
C PHE A 166 3.63 5.38 -2.62
N HIS A 167 3.04 5.96 -1.57
CA HIS A 167 3.06 7.39 -1.34
C HIS A 167 3.41 7.74 0.10
N ARG A 168 4.19 8.80 0.28
CA ARG A 168 4.35 9.51 1.54
C ARG A 168 3.04 10.22 1.88
N PRO A 169 2.70 10.37 3.18
CA PRO A 169 1.40 10.91 3.56
C PRO A 169 1.15 12.33 3.03
N ALA A 170 2.15 13.20 3.12
CA ALA A 170 2.08 14.58 2.63
C ALA A 170 1.94 14.66 1.09
N SER A 171 2.63 13.76 0.37
CA SER A 171 2.56 13.68 -1.09
C SER A 171 1.16 13.24 -1.53
N LEU A 172 0.63 12.17 -0.93
CA LEU A 172 -0.72 11.69 -1.19
C LEU A 172 -1.78 12.75 -0.85
N TYR A 173 -1.64 13.44 0.29
CA TYR A 173 -2.55 14.52 0.67
C TYR A 173 -2.65 15.60 -0.40
N ARG A 174 -1.50 16.11 -0.87
CA ARG A 174 -1.44 17.17 -1.88
C ARG A 174 -2.01 16.71 -3.22
N MET A 175 -1.71 15.47 -3.61
CA MET A 175 -2.25 14.87 -4.82
C MET A 175 -3.78 14.80 -4.75
N LEU A 176 -4.35 14.27 -3.65
CA LEU A 176 -5.80 14.15 -3.48
C LEU A 176 -6.51 15.50 -3.34
N LYS A 177 -5.85 16.52 -2.76
CA LYS A 177 -6.35 17.90 -2.69
C LYS A 177 -6.42 18.60 -4.04
N ALA A 178 -5.60 18.18 -5.01
CA ALA A 178 -5.52 18.77 -6.34
C ALA A 178 -6.53 18.18 -7.34
N VAL A 179 -7.23 17.10 -6.96
CA VAL A 179 -8.32 16.46 -7.72
C VAL A 179 -9.66 17.13 -7.38
#